data_AF-A0A3M2FXD5-F1
#
_entry.id   AF-A0A3M2FXD5-F1
#
_cell.length_a   1.000
_cell.length_b   1.000
_cell.length_c   1.000
_cell.angle_alpha   90.00
_cell.angle_beta   90.00
_cell.angle_gamma   90.00
#
_symmetry.space_group_name_H-M   'P 1'
#
loop_
_entity.id
_entity.type
_entity.pdbx_description
1 polymer ?
#
loop_
_entity_poly.entity_id
_entity_poly.type
_entity_poly.pdbx_seq_one_letter_code
_entity_poly.pdbx_strand_id
1 'polypeptide(L)' 'RLFAALSDGGKVYMPLDDYGFGRRFGWVEDRFGVSWLLNLP' A
#
# COMPACT_ATOMS: atom_id res chain seq x y z
N ARG A 1 9.27 -2.79 -0.93
CA ARG A 1 9.72 -3.42 0.35
C ARG A 1 8.81 -3.04 1.52
N LEU A 2 8.53 -1.75 1.77
CA LEU A 2 7.61 -1.31 2.84
C LEU A 2 6.17 -1.81 2.65
N PHE A 3 5.60 -1.65 1.44
CA PHE A 3 4.24 -2.12 1.14
C PHE A 3 4.04 -3.61 1.45
N ALA A 4 5.00 -4.46 1.04
CA ALA A 4 4.96 -5.89 1.30
C ALA A 4 4.98 -6.22 2.82
N ALA A 5 5.72 -5.44 3.62
CA ALA A 5 5.77 -5.62 5.06
C ALA A 5 4.47 -5.15 5.75
N LEU A 6 3.86 -4.07 5.26
CA LEU A 6 2.58 -3.57 5.76
C LEU A 6 1.42 -4.49 5.37
N SER A 7 1.48 -5.12 4.18
CA SER A 7 0.47 -6.10 3.75
C SER A 7 0.60 -7.45 4.46
N ASP A 8 1.74 -7.72 5.12
CA ASP A 8 1.97 -8.99 5.80
C ASP A 8 1.14 -9.08 7.09
N GLY A 9 0.11 -9.92 7.05
CA GLY A 9 -0.92 -10.04 8.11
C GLY A 9 -1.94 -8.90 8.10
N GLY A 10 -1.95 -8.07 7.06
CA GLY A 10 -2.87 -6.95 6.86
C GLY A 10 -3.85 -7.17 5.71
N LYS A 11 -4.49 -6.09 5.25
CA LYS A 11 -5.37 -6.10 4.06
C LYS A 11 -4.87 -5.11 3.03
N VAL A 12 -4.78 -5.57 1.78
CA VAL A 12 -4.51 -4.69 0.64
C VAL A 12 -5.83 -4.22 0.06
N TYR A 13 -6.10 -2.91 0.15
CA TYR A 13 -7.26 -2.29 -0.48
C TYR A 13 -6.96 -1.87 -1.91
N MET A 14 -5.78 -1.28 -2.13
CA MET A 14 -5.27 -0.96 -3.46
C MET A 14 -3.84 -1.47 -3.55
N PRO A 15 -3.56 -2.42 -4.47
CA PRO A 15 -2.21 -2.88 -4.69
C PRO A 15 -1.32 -1.71 -5.13
N LEU A 16 -0.04 -1.79 -4.78
CA LEU A 16 0.93 -0.80 -5.19
C LEU A 16 1.15 -0.89 -6.69
N ASP A 17 0.57 0.04 -7.44
CA ASP A 17 0.64 0.07 -8.89
C ASP A 17 0.65 1.51 -9.44
N ASP A 18 1.02 1.67 -10.71
CA ASP A 18 0.88 2.93 -11.43
C ASP A 18 -0.53 3.01 -12.03
N TYR A 19 -1.36 3.84 -11.43
CA TYR A 19 -2.73 4.07 -11.88
C TYR A 19 -2.82 5.15 -12.99
N GLY A 20 -1.72 5.47 -13.65
CA GLY A 20 -1.67 6.39 -14.80
C GLY A 20 -1.35 7.84 -14.44
N PHE A 21 -0.93 8.09 -13.19
CA PHE A 21 -0.54 9.43 -12.72
C PHE A 21 1.00 9.62 -12.67
N GLY A 22 1.76 8.65 -13.18
CA GLY A 22 3.23 8.67 -13.19
C GLY A 22 3.86 8.45 -11.81
N ARG A 23 3.07 8.00 -10.82
CA ARG A 23 3.53 7.63 -9.48
C ARG A 23 2.85 6.34 -9.07
N ARG A 24 3.60 5.46 -8.41
CA ARG A 24 3.02 4.23 -7.85
C ARG A 24 2.28 4.57 -6.57
N PHE A 25 1.04 4.18 -6.51
CA PHE A 25 0.18 4.42 -5.36
C PHE A 25 -0.29 3.09 -4.80
N GLY A 26 -0.41 2.99 -3.48
CA GLY A 26 -0.89 1.79 -2.82
C GLY A 26 -1.61 2.13 -1.54
N TRP A 27 -2.60 1.32 -1.19
CA TRP A 27 -3.35 1.45 0.05
C TRP A 27 -3.43 0.10 0.75
N VAL A 28 -2.93 0.05 1.98
CA VAL A 28 -2.85 -1.15 2.78
C VAL A 28 -3.19 -0.86 4.22
N GLU A 29 -3.91 -1.76 4.86
CA GLU A 29 -4.12 -1.80 6.30
C GLU A 29 -3.17 -2.83 6.89
N ASP A 30 -2.43 -2.47 7.93
CA ASP A 30 -1.51 -3.39 8.58
C ASP A 30 -2.23 -4.35 9.55
N ARG A 31 -1.47 -5.30 10.12
CA ARG A 31 -1.97 -6.28 11.10
C ARG A 31 -2.56 -5.68 12.39
N PHE A 32 -2.30 -4.40 12.65
CA PHE A 32 -2.80 -3.69 13.82
C PHE A 32 -4.06 -2.88 13.51
N GLY A 33 -4.56 -2.92 12.27
CA GLY A 33 -5.72 -2.17 11.81
C GLY A 33 -5.39 -0.72 11.42
N VAL A 34 -4.11 -0.36 11.29
CA VAL A 34 -3.71 1.00 10.87
C VAL A 34 -3.74 1.07 9.35
N SER A 35 -4.44 2.06 8.82
CA SER A 35 -4.55 2.32 7.39
C SER A 35 -3.40 3.21 6.88
N TRP A 36 -2.69 2.73 5.86
CA TRP A 36 -1.53 3.38 5.26
C TRP A 36 -1.74 3.65 3.78
N LEU A 37 -1.63 4.93 3.41
CA LEU A 37 -1.62 5.38 2.03
C LEU A 37 -0.18 5.63 1.60
N LEU A 38 0.32 4.85 0.65
CA LEU A 38 1.70 4.95 0.16
C LEU A 38 1.70 5.62 -1.21
N ASN A 39 2.44 6.72 -1.31
CA ASN A 39 2.75 7.39 -2.56
C ASN A 39 4.25 7.24 -2.81
N LEU A 40 4.62 6.45 -3.82
CA LEU A 40 5.99 6.29 -4.23
C LEU A 40 6.25 7.06 -5.53
N PRO A 41 7.31 7.89 -5.58
CA PRO A 41 7.79 8.43 -6.83
C PRO A 41 8.30 7.34 -7.79
#